data_AF-A0A9D0YNR5-F1
#
_entry.id   AF-A0A9D0YNR5-F1
#
_cell.length_a   1.000
_cell.length_b   1.000
_cell.length_c   1.000
_cell.angle_alpha   90.00
_cell.angle_beta   90.00
_cell.angle_gamma   90.00
#
_symmetry.space_group_name_H-M   'P 1'
#
loop_
_entity.id
_entity.type
_entity.pdbx_description
1 polymer ?
#
loop_
_entity_poly.entity_id
_entity_poly.type
_entity_poly.pdbx_seq_one_letter_code
_entity_poly.pdbx_strand_id
1 'polypeptide(L)'
;MGLEIVMIVEAIHLLLTGMIGYELYGTYYIGNYRYPISLLFIIFGLYSLYMAYKSYKYQKKNGKYIDLSICPTCQESYNYIDLKEGMCPYCDIKTVDIKEYYEDKKDDEK
;
A
#
# COMPACT_ATOMS: atom_id res chain seq x y z
N MET A 1 3.03 -0.18 -8.38
CA MET A 1 2.74 -0.50 -9.79
C MET A 1 3.97 -0.94 -10.59
N GLY A 2 5.06 -0.18 -10.67
CA GLY A 2 6.22 -0.57 -11.49
C GLY A 2 6.90 -1.88 -11.05
N LEU A 3 7.24 -1.99 -9.77
CA LEU A 3 7.99 -3.14 -9.21
C LEU A 3 7.24 -4.48 -9.28
N GLU A 4 5.90 -4.47 -9.15
CA GLU A 4 5.10 -5.70 -9.17
C GLU A 4 5.09 -6.34 -10.56
N ILE A 5 5.00 -5.52 -11.61
CA ILE A 5 5.02 -5.96 -13.00
C ILE A 5 6.40 -6.52 -13.36
N VAL A 6 7.47 -5.86 -12.90
CA VAL A 6 8.85 -6.33 -13.12
C VAL A 6 9.04 -7.74 -12.54
N MET A 7 8.54 -8.01 -11.33
CA MET A 7 8.64 -9.35 -10.74
C MET A 7 7.93 -10.43 -11.57
N ILE A 8 6.75 -10.13 -12.12
CA ILE A 8 6.00 -11.08 -12.96
C ILE A 8 6.70 -11.31 -14.29
N VAL A 9 7.23 -10.25 -14.92
CA VAL A 9 7.98 -10.34 -16.18
C VAL A 9 9.25 -11.17 -16.01
N GLU A 10 10.00 -10.94 -14.93
CA GLU A 10 11.19 -11.74 -14.61
C GLU A 10 10.83 -13.21 -14.33
N ALA A 11 9.72 -13.47 -13.65
CA ALA A 11 9.26 -14.83 -13.41
C ALA A 11 8.92 -15.60 -14.70
N ILE A 12 8.29 -14.91 -15.67
CA ILE A 12 7.99 -15.44 -17.00
C ILE A 12 9.27 -15.64 -17.80
N HIS A 13 10.21 -14.69 -17.74
CA HIS A 13 11.51 -14.82 -18.40
C HIS A 13 12.25 -16.05 -17.88
N LEU A 14 12.33 -16.23 -16.56
CA LEU A 14 12.92 -17.39 -15.90
C LEU A 14 12.25 -18.72 -16.31
N LEU A 15 10.93 -18.72 -16.51
CA LEU A 15 10.17 -19.88 -16.97
C LEU A 15 10.54 -20.29 -18.39
N LEU A 16 10.66 -19.31 -19.28
CA LEU A 16 10.92 -19.52 -20.71
C LEU A 16 12.39 -19.85 -20.96
N THR A 17 13.31 -19.10 -20.35
CA THR A 17 14.74 -19.18 -20.64
C THR A 17 15.50 -20.03 -19.64
N GLY A 18 14.98 -20.21 -18.41
CA GLY A 18 15.73 -20.84 -17.31
C GLY A 18 16.92 -20.01 -16.84
N MET A 19 17.05 -18.76 -17.29
CA MET A 19 18.17 -17.87 -17.02
C MET A 19 17.80 -16.78 -16.02
N ILE A 20 18.69 -16.55 -15.07
CA ILE A 20 18.71 -15.38 -14.18
C ILE A 20 19.97 -14.57 -14.50
N GLY A 21 19.86 -13.25 -14.63
CA GLY A 21 21.03 -12.41 -14.81
C GLY A 21 20.72 -10.93 -14.72
N TYR A 22 21.73 -10.16 -14.32
CA TYR A 22 21.72 -8.71 -14.34
C TYR A 22 22.84 -8.27 -15.27
N GLU A 23 22.66 -7.18 -16.03
CA GLU A 23 23.62 -6.71 -17.05
C GLU A 23 25.08 -6.62 -16.54
N LEU A 24 25.30 -6.42 -15.24
CA LEU A 24 26.63 -6.34 -14.62
C LEU A 24 27.28 -7.68 -14.20
N TYR A 25 26.51 -8.76 -14.04
CA TYR A 25 26.99 -9.97 -13.33
C TYR A 25 26.93 -11.27 -14.15
N GLY A 26 26.48 -11.19 -15.40
CA GLY A 26 26.34 -12.35 -16.30
C GLY A 26 25.05 -13.14 -16.07
N THR A 27 24.76 -14.06 -17.00
CA THR A 27 23.57 -14.92 -16.96
C THR A 27 23.93 -16.31 -16.43
N TYR A 28 23.07 -16.85 -15.57
CA TYR A 28 23.21 -18.17 -14.95
C TYR A 28 22.01 -19.05 -15.29
N TYR A 29 22.26 -20.31 -15.62
CA TYR A 29 21.23 -21.30 -15.92
C TYR A 29 20.82 -22.06 -14.65
N ILE A 30 19.54 -22.02 -14.29
CA ILE A 30 19.06 -22.53 -12.99
C ILE A 30 18.51 -23.97 -13.08
N GLY A 31 18.60 -24.60 -14.25
CA GLY A 31 18.24 -26.01 -14.45
C GLY A 31 16.83 -26.33 -13.94
N ASN A 32 16.68 -27.44 -13.21
CA ASN A 32 15.38 -27.92 -12.72
C ASN A 32 14.75 -27.03 -11.63
N TYR A 33 15.54 -26.17 -10.97
CA TYR A 33 15.03 -25.22 -9.98
C TYR A 33 14.26 -24.05 -10.62
N ARG A 34 14.30 -23.89 -11.95
CA ARG A 34 13.56 -22.83 -12.66
C ARG A 34 12.07 -22.84 -12.34
N TYR A 35 11.45 -24.02 -12.30
CA TYR A 35 10.01 -24.16 -12.11
C TYR A 35 9.53 -23.74 -10.71
N PRO A 36 10.09 -24.29 -9.61
CA PRO A 36 9.66 -23.88 -8.27
C PRO A 36 9.98 -22.42 -7.99
N ILE A 37 11.10 -21.89 -8.49
CA ILE A 37 11.48 -20.49 -8.30
C ILE A 37 10.52 -19.56 -9.06
N SER A 38 10.28 -19.81 -10.34
CA SER A 38 9.30 -19.02 -11.12
C SER A 38 7.91 -19.05 -10.49
N LEU A 39 7.47 -20.21 -10.00
CA LEU A 39 6.15 -20.37 -9.39
C LEU A 39 6.03 -19.54 -8.11
N LEU A 40 7.09 -19.48 -7.28
CA LEU A 40 7.13 -18.60 -6.11
C LEU A 40 7.04 -17.11 -6.50
N PHE A 41 7.78 -16.67 -7.51
CA PHE A 41 7.73 -15.28 -7.96
C PHE A 41 6.36 -14.90 -8.53
N ILE A 42 5.69 -15.81 -9.26
CA ILE A 42 4.33 -15.59 -9.77
C ILE A 42 3.34 -15.44 -8.61
N ILE A 43 3.36 -16.36 -7.64
CA ILE A 43 2.47 -16.30 -6.48
C ILE A 43 2.69 -15.00 -5.71
N PHE A 44 3.96 -14.65 -5.44
CA PHE A 44 4.29 -13.45 -4.69
C PHE A 44 3.89 -12.17 -5.45
N GLY A 45 4.13 -12.12 -6.76
CA GLY A 45 3.74 -10.99 -7.61
C GLY A 45 2.22 -10.80 -7.70
N LEU A 46 1.46 -11.90 -7.82
CA LEU A 46 -0.01 -11.85 -7.79
C LEU A 46 -0.54 -11.40 -6.42
N TYR A 47 0.06 -11.88 -5.34
CA TYR A 47 -0.30 -11.48 -3.98
C TYR A 47 -0.02 -9.98 -3.74
N SER A 48 1.14 -9.47 -4.16
CA SER A 48 1.46 -8.04 -4.01
C SER A 48 0.52 -7.18 -4.86
N LEU A 49 0.20 -7.61 -6.09
CA LEU A 49 -0.73 -6.90 -6.97
C LEU A 49 -2.15 -6.86 -6.39
N TYR A 50 -2.60 -7.96 -5.77
CA TYR A 50 -3.87 -8.01 -5.05
C TYR A 50 -3.91 -7.02 -3.87
N MET A 51 -2.84 -6.95 -3.07
CA MET A 51 -2.73 -6.00 -1.96
C MET A 51 -2.70 -4.55 -2.46
N ALA A 52 -1.98 -4.27 -3.53
CA ALA A 52 -1.94 -2.95 -4.16
C ALA A 52 -3.32 -2.54 -4.69
N TYR A 53 -4.04 -3.45 -5.36
CA TYR A 53 -5.41 -3.21 -5.81
C TYR A 53 -6.37 -2.94 -4.64
N LYS A 54 -6.27 -3.73 -3.58
CA LYS A 54 -7.08 -3.52 -2.36
C LYS A 54 -6.80 -2.16 -1.72
N SER A 55 -5.53 -1.78 -1.62
CA SER A 55 -5.11 -0.46 -1.12
C SER A 55 -5.62 0.67 -2.00
N TYR A 56 -5.48 0.55 -3.33
CA TYR A 56 -6.03 1.53 -4.28
C TYR A 56 -7.54 1.69 -4.16
N LYS A 57 -8.28 0.57 -4.06
CA LYS A 57 -9.74 0.59 -3.88
C LYS A 57 -10.15 1.22 -2.54
N TYR A 58 -9.39 0.95 -1.48
CA TYR A 58 -9.59 1.58 -0.17
C TYR A 58 -9.37 3.09 -0.22
N GLN A 59 -8.27 3.54 -0.82
CA GLN A 59 -7.99 4.97 -1.00
C GLN A 59 -9.04 5.67 -1.86
N LYS A 60 -9.47 5.03 -2.96
CA LYS A 60 -10.51 5.58 -3.84
C LYS A 60 -11.89 5.70 -3.15
N LYS A 61 -12.21 4.79 -2.22
CA LYS A 61 -13.49 4.81 -1.48
C LYS A 61 -13.47 5.81 -0.33
N ASN A 62 -12.32 5.99 0.32
CA ASN A 62 -12.22 6.80 1.55
C ASN A 62 -11.59 8.19 1.33
N GLY A 63 -11.28 8.56 0.09
CA GLY A 63 -11.02 9.94 -0.33
C GLY A 63 -9.66 10.51 0.06
N LYS A 64 -9.13 10.18 1.24
CA LYS A 64 -7.78 10.50 1.72
C LYS A 64 -7.36 9.42 2.71
N TYR A 65 -6.07 9.06 2.70
CA TYR A 65 -5.52 8.21 3.74
C TYR A 65 -5.28 9.07 4.98
N ILE A 66 -6.21 8.98 5.94
CA ILE A 66 -6.12 9.70 7.21
C ILE A 66 -5.31 8.81 8.16
N ASP A 67 -4.07 9.17 8.45
CA ASP A 67 -3.25 8.49 9.47
C ASP A 67 -3.71 8.91 10.86
N LEU A 68 -3.69 10.22 11.12
CA LEU A 68 -4.17 10.82 12.36
C LEU A 68 -5.40 11.67 12.10
N SER A 69 -6.38 11.48 12.96
CA SER A 69 -7.61 12.23 13.01
C SER A 69 -7.76 12.92 14.36
N ILE A 70 -8.42 14.06 14.39
CA ILE A 70 -8.65 14.84 15.60
C ILE A 70 -10.15 15.02 15.81
N CYS A 71 -10.59 14.91 17.06
CA CYS A 71 -11.96 15.24 17.42
C CYS A 71 -12.09 16.76 17.57
N PRO A 72 -13.01 17.44 16.84
CA PRO A 72 -13.14 18.89 16.92
C PRO A 72 -13.66 19.37 18.28
N THR A 73 -14.32 18.50 19.05
CA THR A 73 -14.90 18.83 20.37
C THR A 73 -13.93 18.60 21.52
N CYS A 74 -13.33 17.41 21.63
CA CYS A 74 -12.39 17.11 22.72
C CYS A 74 -10.93 17.46 22.39
N GLN A 75 -10.61 17.78 21.14
CA GLN A 75 -9.27 18.11 20.65
C GLN A 75 -8.22 17.02 20.85
N GLU A 76 -8.64 15.80 21.19
CA GLU A 76 -7.77 14.64 21.23
C GLU A 76 -7.54 14.10 19.82
N SER A 77 -6.28 13.70 19.57
CA SER A 77 -5.88 13.03 18.34
C SER A 77 -5.90 11.51 18.52
N TYR A 78 -6.34 10.83 17.48
CA TYR A 78 -6.44 9.38 17.41
C TYR A 78 -5.91 8.88 16.06
N ASN A 79 -5.31 7.71 16.06
CA ASN A 79 -5.07 6.99 14.81
C ASN A 79 -6.42 6.62 14.21
N TYR A 80 -6.67 7.01 12.95
CA TYR A 80 -7.96 6.77 12.30
C TYR A 80 -8.29 5.26 12.19
N ILE A 81 -7.25 4.42 12.11
CA ILE A 81 -7.36 2.95 12.05
C ILE A 81 -7.91 2.36 13.36
N ASP A 82 -7.63 3.00 14.50
CA ASP A 82 -8.07 2.53 15.81
C ASP A 82 -9.52 2.96 16.12
N LEU A 83 -10.10 3.87 15.31
CA LEU A 83 -11.45 4.36 15.47
C LEU A 83 -12.47 3.50 14.74
N LYS A 84 -13.62 3.27 15.37
CA LYS A 84 -14.75 2.62 14.72
C LYS A 84 -15.38 3.61 13.72
N GLU A 85 -15.15 3.36 12.43
CA GLU A 85 -15.65 4.20 11.32
C GLU A 85 -15.22 5.68 11.40
N GLY A 86 -14.12 5.98 12.09
CA GLY A 86 -13.65 7.35 12.28
C GLY A 86 -14.50 8.16 13.27
N MET A 87 -15.14 7.51 14.25
CA MET A 87 -15.91 8.17 15.31
C MET A 87 -15.10 8.28 16.61
N CYS A 88 -15.19 9.43 17.28
CA CYS A 88 -14.58 9.67 18.58
C CYS A 88 -15.27 8.82 19.67
N PRO A 89 -14.52 8.05 20.49
CA PRO A 89 -15.10 7.15 21.48
C PRO A 89 -15.82 7.87 22.64
N TYR A 90 -15.50 9.14 22.88
CA TYR A 90 -16.09 9.92 23.98
C TYR A 90 -17.24 10.82 23.53
N CYS A 91 -17.14 11.37 22.32
CA CYS A 91 -18.09 12.37 21.82
C CYS A 91 -19.10 11.79 20.83
N ASP A 92 -18.87 10.57 20.30
CA ASP A 92 -19.68 9.91 19.27
C ASP A 92 -19.90 10.77 18.00
N ILE A 93 -18.95 11.66 17.71
CA ILE A 93 -18.91 12.47 16.50
C ILE A 93 -17.78 12.02 15.59
N LYS A 94 -17.89 12.33 14.30
CA LYS A 94 -16.87 11.99 13.31
C LYS A 94 -15.61 12.83 13.54
N THR A 95 -14.46 12.17 13.66
CA THR A 95 -13.15 12.83 13.72
C THR A 95 -12.75 13.32 12.33
N VAL A 96 -12.06 14.44 12.27
CA VAL A 96 -11.57 15.08 11.04
C VAL A 96 -10.08 14.82 10.85
N ASP A 97 -9.58 14.89 9.61
CA ASP A 97 -8.14 14.79 9.35
C ASP A 97 -7.42 15.90 10.12
N ILE A 98 -6.35 15.55 10.83
CA ILE A 98 -5.59 16.51 11.62
C ILE A 98 -5.02 17.66 10.76
N LYS A 99 -4.67 17.39 9.50
CA LYS A 99 -4.18 18.41 8.55
C LYS A 99 -5.28 19.40 8.20
N GLU A 100 -6.48 18.90 7.88
CA GLU A 100 -7.64 19.73 7.56
C GLU A 100 -8.02 20.62 8.76
N TYR A 101 -8.01 20.06 9.98
CA TYR A 101 -8.33 20.80 11.20
C TYR A 101 -7.40 22.00 11.46
N TYR A 102 -6.09 21.86 11.19
CA TYR A 102 -5.12 22.94 11.39
C TYR A 102 -5.03 23.91 10.20
N GLU A 103 -5.41 23.49 8.99
CA GLU A 103 -5.55 24.40 7.85
C GLU A 103 -6.73 25.35 8.07
N ASP A 104 -7.91 24.85 8.44
CA ASP A 104 -9.09 25.68 8.73
C ASP A 104 -8.83 26.72 9.83
N LYS A 105 -8.14 26.32 10.92
CA LYS A 105 -7.82 27.25 12.01
C LYS A 105 -6.82 28.35 11.66
N LYS A 106 -5.97 28.15 10.66
CA LYS A 106 -5.02 29.19 10.21
C LYS A 106 -5.71 30.26 9.37
N ASP A 107 -6.80 29.93 8.70
CA ASP A 107 -7.59 30.89 7.94
C ASP A 107 -8.51 31.74 8.83
N ASP A 108 -8.91 31.23 9.99
CA ASP A 108 -9.69 31.98 11.01
C ASP A 108 -8.86 33.01 11.81
N GLU A 109 -7.52 32.91 11.80
CA GLU A 109 -6.61 33.84 12.51
C GLU A 109 -6.07 34.98 11.61
N LYS A 110 -6.66 35.20 10.43
CA LYS A 110 -6.23 36.22 9.46
C LYS A 110 -7.26 37.32 9.23
#